data_AF-A0A2T2P220-F1
#
_entry.id   AF-A0A2T2P220-F1
#
_cell.length_a   1.000
_cell.length_b   1.000
_cell.length_c   1.000
_cell.angle_alpha   90.00
_cell.angle_beta   90.00
_cell.angle_gamma   90.00
#
_symmetry.space_group_name_H-M   'P 1'
#
loop_
_entity.id
_entity.type
_entity.pdbx_description
1 polymer ?
#
loop_
_entity_poly.entity_id
_entity_poly.type
_entity_poly.pdbx_seq_one_letter_code
_entity_poly.pdbx_strand_id
1 'polypeptide(L)'
;MSSNAPLAFSDPWLLRDFIPIDLGLDPNSSTHLCTTCKKPATNLCTCCRNIHYCTSACQTADWPIHKLLCKDYTDVLTSPGPDFRRALLLPAEHPHPYFVWIAWPQDEPYPADMSRYFPGAEFADMGTMVFEDRNVLVALEISYDRNTTSGRELAPNKCIQRLLMYRGNFVVLAYPRERGERVRGVDVDTTVLGPVVEYLDLRASYEGPVFVEQPQKRYGETEWVRILRPVMEHIDRARRMADGRR
;
A
#
# COMPACT_ATOMS: atom_id res chain seq x y z
N MET A 1 11.51 11.89 -30.13
CA MET A 1 11.24 10.44 -30.01
C MET A 1 10.58 10.22 -28.66
N SER A 2 9.28 9.92 -28.68
CA SER A 2 8.41 9.76 -27.53
C SER A 2 8.78 8.49 -26.77
N SER A 3 9.26 8.65 -25.54
CA SER A 3 9.51 7.54 -24.61
C SER A 3 8.18 6.96 -24.16
N ASN A 4 7.87 5.73 -24.59
CA ASN A 4 6.71 4.95 -24.16
C ASN A 4 7.04 4.08 -22.93
N ALA A 5 7.88 4.56 -22.02
CA ALA A 5 8.04 3.91 -20.73
C ALA A 5 6.82 4.26 -19.85
N PRO A 6 6.10 3.29 -19.25
CA PRO A 6 5.17 3.62 -18.18
C PRO A 6 5.97 4.34 -17.10
N LEU A 7 5.53 5.56 -16.75
CA LEU A 7 6.14 6.37 -15.72
C LEU A 7 6.38 5.51 -14.48
N ALA A 8 7.64 5.14 -14.25
CA ALA A 8 8.13 4.81 -12.93
C ALA A 8 7.93 6.09 -12.13
N PHE A 9 6.83 6.18 -11.38
CA PHE A 9 6.64 7.25 -10.43
C PHE A 9 7.71 7.06 -9.36
N SER A 10 8.85 7.72 -9.57
CA SER A 10 9.79 8.12 -8.53
C SER A 10 8.98 8.56 -7.31
N ASP A 11 9.20 7.90 -6.18
CA ASP A 11 8.63 8.12 -4.84
C ASP A 11 7.37 9.00 -4.79
N PRO A 12 6.20 8.46 -4.42
CA PRO A 12 4.99 9.27 -4.34
C PRO A 12 5.24 10.47 -3.44
N TRP A 13 5.07 11.69 -3.96
CA TRP A 13 5.09 12.91 -3.17
C TRP A 13 4.04 12.78 -2.06
N LEU A 14 4.47 12.52 -0.83
CA LEU A 14 3.56 12.26 0.28
C LEU A 14 3.00 13.59 0.77
N LEU A 15 1.67 13.73 0.86
CA LEU A 15 1.05 14.99 1.27
C LEU A 15 1.47 15.42 2.68
N ARG A 16 1.88 14.46 3.54
CA ARG A 16 2.49 14.73 4.84
C ARG A 16 3.81 15.49 4.79
N ASP A 17 4.54 15.43 3.67
CA ASP A 17 5.75 16.25 3.45
C ASP A 17 5.39 17.73 3.24
N PHE A 18 4.10 18.04 3.07
CA PHE A 18 3.57 19.37 2.76
C PHE A 18 2.50 19.87 3.74
N ILE A 19 1.81 18.98 4.46
CA ILE A 19 0.77 19.28 5.46
C ILE A 19 0.96 18.36 6.67
N PRO A 20 1.14 18.87 7.90
CA PRO A 20 1.20 18.03 9.10
C PRO A 20 -0.13 17.30 9.29
N ILE A 21 -0.11 15.97 9.15
CA ILE A 21 -1.28 15.13 9.43
C ILE A 21 -1.35 14.93 10.94
N ASP A 22 -2.21 15.69 11.60
CA ASP A 22 -2.62 15.36 12.97
C ASP A 22 -3.62 14.20 12.89
N LEU A 23 -3.12 12.99 13.17
CA LEU A 23 -3.98 11.80 13.25
C LEU A 23 -4.92 11.85 14.47
N GLY A 24 -4.79 12.87 15.36
CA GLY A 24 -5.49 12.94 16.63
C GLY A 24 -5.18 11.76 17.55
N LEU A 25 -4.12 11.02 17.22
CA LEU A 25 -3.62 9.89 17.97
C LEU A 25 -2.48 10.41 18.83
N ASP A 26 -2.67 10.38 20.14
CA ASP A 26 -1.55 10.47 21.07
C ASP A 26 -0.66 9.24 20.82
N PRO A 27 0.60 9.42 20.37
CA PRO A 27 1.53 8.31 20.16
C PRO A 27 1.82 7.52 21.44
N ASN A 28 1.46 8.04 22.62
CA ASN A 28 1.52 7.34 23.90
C ASN A 28 0.22 6.63 24.30
N SER A 29 -0.88 6.74 23.54
CA SER A 29 -2.12 6.01 23.81
C SER A 29 -2.20 4.72 23.00
N SER A 30 -2.48 3.59 23.68
CA SER A 30 -2.75 2.28 23.08
C SER A 30 -4.15 2.19 22.45
N THR A 31 -4.71 3.32 22.00
CA THR A 31 -6.08 3.39 21.51
C THR A 31 -6.16 2.81 20.10
N HIS A 32 -6.76 1.63 19.98
CA HIS A 32 -7.04 1.03 18.67
C HIS A 32 -8.19 1.76 17.97
N LEU A 33 -8.12 1.84 16.64
CA LEU A 33 -9.13 2.49 15.82
C LEU A 33 -10.05 1.50 15.13
N CYS A 34 -11.31 1.87 14.99
CA CYS A 34 -12.30 1.12 14.23
C CYS A 34 -11.87 1.07 12.75
N THR A 35 -11.79 -0.13 12.16
CA THR A 35 -11.43 -0.27 10.74
C THR A 35 -12.43 0.40 9.81
N THR A 36 -13.69 0.47 10.19
CA THR A 36 -14.74 1.04 9.33
C THR A 36 -14.86 2.56 9.46
N CYS A 37 -14.88 3.10 10.69
CA CYS A 37 -15.22 4.51 10.93
C CYS A 37 -14.12 5.32 11.64
N LYS A 38 -13.00 4.69 11.99
CA LYS A 38 -11.80 5.32 12.58
C LYS A 38 -12.00 6.00 13.93
N LYS A 39 -13.15 5.77 14.59
CA LYS A 39 -13.33 6.13 16.00
C LYS A 39 -12.59 5.14 16.90
N PRO A 40 -12.21 5.52 18.13
CA PRO A 40 -11.70 4.59 19.12
C PRO A 40 -12.54 3.31 19.21
N ALA A 41 -11.88 2.17 19.23
CA ALA A 41 -12.49 0.86 19.14
C ALA A 41 -11.89 -0.11 20.15
N THR A 42 -12.75 -0.81 20.86
CA THR A 42 -12.37 -1.81 21.86
C THR A 42 -12.78 -3.22 21.45
N ASN A 43 -13.74 -3.37 20.52
CA ASN A 43 -14.21 -4.70 20.12
C ASN A 43 -13.29 -5.29 19.07
N LEU A 44 -12.75 -6.47 19.35
CA LEU A 44 -11.96 -7.25 18.41
C LEU A 44 -12.84 -8.21 17.62
N CYS A 45 -12.43 -8.52 16.38
CA CYS A 45 -12.95 -9.71 15.72
C CYS A 45 -12.64 -10.95 16.59
N THR A 46 -13.67 -11.72 16.92
CA THR A 46 -13.54 -12.87 17.82
C THR A 46 -12.74 -14.03 17.22
N CYS A 47 -12.65 -14.09 15.88
CA CYS A 47 -11.90 -15.10 15.15
C CYS A 47 -10.41 -14.74 15.07
N CYS A 48 -10.04 -13.67 14.35
CA CYS A 48 -8.62 -13.34 14.12
C CYS A 48 -7.95 -12.58 15.26
N ARG A 49 -8.73 -11.91 16.13
CA ARG A 49 -8.23 -11.06 17.22
C ARG A 49 -7.19 -10.00 16.82
N ASN A 50 -7.20 -9.58 15.55
CA ASN A 50 -6.26 -8.57 15.02
C ASN A 50 -6.95 -7.25 14.65
N ILE A 51 -8.19 -7.29 14.15
CA ILE A 51 -8.91 -6.09 13.70
C ILE A 51 -9.90 -5.57 14.75
N HIS A 52 -10.06 -4.25 14.83
CA HIS A 52 -10.88 -3.57 15.82
C HIS A 52 -12.09 -2.84 15.22
N TYR A 53 -13.20 -2.82 15.96
CA TYR A 53 -14.45 -2.15 15.62
C TYR A 53 -15.04 -1.43 16.82
N CYS A 54 -15.67 -0.27 16.59
CA CYS A 54 -16.39 0.43 17.66
C CYS A 54 -17.77 -0.21 17.94
N THR A 55 -18.39 -0.84 16.94
CA THR A 55 -19.72 -1.47 17.04
C THR A 55 -19.83 -2.71 16.14
N SER A 56 -20.79 -3.59 16.43
CA SER A 56 -21.15 -4.73 15.58
C SER A 56 -21.61 -4.30 14.17
N ALA A 57 -22.23 -3.13 14.05
CA ALA A 57 -22.59 -2.55 12.76
C ALA A 57 -21.36 -2.26 11.90
N CYS A 58 -20.29 -1.70 12.47
CA CYS A 58 -19.03 -1.49 11.76
C CYS A 58 -18.39 -2.83 11.34
N GLN A 59 -18.36 -3.81 12.24
CA GLN A 59 -17.87 -5.15 11.91
C GLN A 59 -18.66 -5.79 10.76
N THR A 60 -19.99 -5.67 10.78
CA THR A 60 -20.87 -6.23 9.74
C THR A 60 -20.65 -5.53 8.39
N ALA A 61 -20.44 -4.21 8.40
CA ALA A 61 -20.14 -3.45 7.19
C ALA A 61 -18.80 -3.84 6.55
N ASP A 62 -17.78 -4.14 7.37
CA ASP A 62 -16.45 -4.56 6.92
C ASP A 62 -16.39 -6.07 6.56
N TRP A 63 -17.32 -6.88 7.07
CA TRP A 63 -17.33 -8.33 6.91
C TRP A 63 -17.15 -8.83 5.46
N PRO A 64 -17.76 -8.24 4.42
CA PRO A 64 -17.56 -8.68 3.04
C PRO A 64 -16.09 -8.70 2.59
N ILE A 65 -15.28 -7.77 3.10
CA ILE A 65 -13.84 -7.67 2.84
C ILE A 65 -13.07 -8.47 3.89
N HIS A 66 -13.34 -8.26 5.18
CA HIS A 66 -12.57 -8.88 6.26
C HIS A 66 -12.61 -10.41 6.22
N LYS A 67 -13.75 -11.01 5.89
CA LYS A 67 -13.90 -12.48 5.84
C LYS A 67 -12.94 -13.16 4.86
N LEU A 68 -12.43 -12.43 3.87
CA LEU A 68 -11.50 -12.93 2.87
C LEU A 68 -10.13 -13.27 3.49
N LEU A 69 -9.75 -12.59 4.58
CA LEU A 69 -8.46 -12.79 5.27
C LEU A 69 -8.60 -13.24 6.72
N CYS A 70 -9.79 -13.14 7.32
CA CYS A 70 -9.99 -13.39 8.75
C CYS A 70 -9.47 -14.75 9.19
N LYS A 71 -9.86 -15.82 8.48
CA LYS A 71 -9.42 -17.18 8.79
C LYS A 71 -7.96 -17.41 8.39
N ASP A 72 -7.57 -16.93 7.23
CA ASP A 72 -6.20 -17.08 6.73
C ASP A 72 -5.17 -16.47 7.69
N TYR A 73 -5.49 -15.30 8.28
CA TYR A 73 -4.67 -14.68 9.32
C TYR A 73 -4.40 -15.61 10.50
N THR A 74 -5.41 -16.37 10.92
CA THR A 74 -5.27 -17.33 12.04
C THR A 74 -4.38 -18.52 11.68
N ASP A 75 -4.38 -18.92 10.40
CA ASP A 75 -3.59 -20.03 9.89
C ASP A 75 -2.09 -19.64 9.74
N VAL A 76 -1.81 -18.34 9.60
CA VAL A 76 -0.45 -17.79 9.42
C VAL A 76 0.01 -16.90 10.59
N LEU A 77 -0.41 -17.21 11.83
CA LEU A 77 0.05 -16.45 13.01
C LEU A 77 1.52 -16.71 13.34
N THR A 78 2.01 -17.92 13.07
CA THR A 78 3.37 -18.33 13.44
C THR A 78 4.34 -17.99 12.32
N SER A 79 5.25 -17.06 12.58
CA SER A 79 6.36 -16.76 11.67
C SER A 79 7.32 -17.94 11.56
N PRO A 80 7.83 -18.27 10.36
CA PRO A 80 8.90 -19.24 10.18
C PRO A 80 10.23 -18.85 10.86
N GLY A 81 10.43 -17.56 11.15
CA GLY A 81 11.65 -17.07 11.79
C GLY A 81 11.76 -15.54 11.82
N PRO A 82 12.81 -14.99 12.44
CA PRO A 82 13.01 -13.55 12.55
C PRO A 82 13.25 -12.88 11.20
N ASP A 83 13.73 -13.63 10.20
CA ASP A 83 14.06 -13.20 8.83
C ASP A 83 12.88 -13.38 7.87
N PHE A 84 11.64 -13.35 8.37
CA PHE A 84 10.44 -13.40 7.54
C PHE A 84 9.52 -12.23 7.86
N ARG A 85 8.78 -11.79 6.85
CA ARG A 85 7.67 -10.85 6.98
C ARG A 85 6.43 -11.37 6.30
N ARG A 86 5.30 -11.17 6.95
CA ARG A 86 4.01 -11.49 6.38
C ARG A 86 3.65 -10.44 5.33
N ALA A 87 3.38 -10.90 4.13
CA ALA A 87 2.88 -10.12 3.02
C ALA A 87 1.47 -10.59 2.65
N LEU A 88 0.76 -9.79 1.87
CA LEU A 88 -0.55 -10.15 1.33
C LEU A 88 -0.41 -10.42 -0.18
N LEU A 89 -0.75 -11.63 -0.61
CA LEU A 89 -0.76 -12.03 -2.01
C LEU A 89 -2.18 -11.92 -2.57
N LEU A 90 -2.32 -11.20 -3.70
CA LEU A 90 -3.51 -11.20 -4.54
C LEU A 90 -3.17 -12.06 -5.77
N PRO A 91 -3.43 -13.38 -5.70
CA PRO A 91 -3.07 -14.32 -6.76
C PRO A 91 -3.93 -14.10 -8.01
N ALA A 92 -3.33 -14.24 -9.20
CA ALA A 92 -4.06 -14.12 -10.45
C ALA A 92 -5.09 -15.24 -10.63
N GLU A 93 -4.71 -16.47 -10.25
CA GLU A 93 -5.49 -17.67 -10.54
C GLU A 93 -6.51 -18.04 -9.45
N HIS A 94 -6.47 -17.37 -8.30
CA HIS A 94 -7.40 -17.66 -7.19
C HIS A 94 -8.28 -16.46 -6.86
N PRO A 95 -9.55 -16.68 -6.49
CA PRO A 95 -10.50 -15.60 -6.24
C PRO A 95 -10.37 -14.92 -4.88
N HIS A 96 -9.46 -15.39 -4.01
CA HIS A 96 -9.30 -14.89 -2.65
C HIS A 96 -7.84 -14.50 -2.40
N PRO A 97 -7.59 -13.38 -1.70
CA PRO A 97 -6.26 -13.03 -1.24
C PRO A 97 -5.88 -13.91 -0.05
N TYR A 98 -4.60 -14.07 0.20
CA TYR A 98 -4.08 -14.78 1.36
C TYR A 98 -2.70 -14.28 1.75
N PHE A 99 -2.31 -14.53 2.98
CA PHE A 99 -1.02 -14.17 3.53
C PHE A 99 0.05 -15.16 3.13
N VAL A 100 1.25 -14.62 2.91
CA VAL A 100 2.45 -15.40 2.63
C VAL A 100 3.59 -14.89 3.49
N TRP A 101 4.49 -15.78 3.87
CA TRP A 101 5.74 -15.40 4.51
C TRP A 101 6.81 -15.20 3.44
N ILE A 102 7.38 -14.00 3.41
CA ILE A 102 8.45 -13.63 2.50
C ILE A 102 9.74 -13.54 3.28
N ALA A 103 10.79 -14.18 2.76
CA ALA A 103 12.12 -14.10 3.34
C ALA A 103 12.61 -12.66 3.25
N TRP A 104 13.10 -12.13 4.37
CA TRP A 104 13.57 -10.77 4.52
C TRP A 104 14.71 -10.77 5.53
N PRO A 105 15.95 -11.05 5.06
CA PRO A 105 17.14 -11.09 5.89
C PRO A 105 17.31 -9.80 6.70
N GLN A 106 17.84 -9.91 7.91
CA GLN A 106 17.97 -8.79 8.85
C GLN A 106 18.71 -7.56 8.30
N ASP A 107 19.73 -7.79 7.47
CA ASP A 107 20.60 -6.73 6.93
C ASP A 107 20.21 -6.28 5.51
N GLU A 108 19.09 -6.78 4.98
CA GLU A 108 18.66 -6.47 3.61
C GLU A 108 17.47 -5.50 3.59
N PRO A 109 17.55 -4.40 2.82
CA PRO A 109 16.44 -3.46 2.69
C PRO A 109 15.29 -4.02 1.83
N TYR A 110 15.48 -5.15 1.15
CA TYR A 110 14.49 -5.76 0.27
C TYR A 110 14.15 -7.19 0.68
N PRO A 111 12.91 -7.64 0.41
CA PRO A 111 12.58 -9.04 0.50
C PRO A 111 13.39 -9.87 -0.50
N ALA A 112 13.85 -11.03 -0.06
CA ALA A 112 14.42 -12.06 -0.92
C ALA A 112 13.31 -12.83 -1.65
N ASP A 113 13.68 -13.49 -2.74
CA ASP A 113 12.85 -14.44 -3.48
C ASP A 113 11.50 -13.91 -3.99
N MET A 114 11.37 -12.59 -4.22
CA MET A 114 10.14 -12.01 -4.80
C MET A 114 9.78 -12.62 -6.16
N SER A 115 10.76 -13.09 -6.92
CA SER A 115 10.56 -13.79 -8.21
C SER A 115 9.68 -15.03 -8.10
N ARG A 116 9.59 -15.66 -6.92
CA ARG A 116 8.67 -16.79 -6.66
C ARG A 116 7.21 -16.41 -6.91
N TYR A 117 6.86 -15.15 -6.66
CA TYR A 117 5.50 -14.65 -6.83
C TYR A 117 5.23 -14.09 -8.23
N PHE A 118 6.27 -13.94 -9.06
CA PHE A 118 6.19 -13.41 -10.42
C PHE A 118 6.92 -14.37 -11.39
N PRO A 119 6.36 -15.57 -11.65
CA PRO A 119 7.04 -16.58 -12.45
C PRO A 119 7.34 -16.08 -13.87
N GLY A 120 8.61 -16.15 -14.25
CA GLY A 120 9.11 -15.69 -15.57
C GLY A 120 9.35 -14.18 -15.67
N ALA A 121 9.03 -13.41 -14.64
CA ALA A 121 9.38 -12.00 -14.60
C ALA A 121 10.85 -11.82 -14.20
N GLU A 122 11.58 -11.04 -15.00
CA GLU A 122 12.90 -10.55 -14.62
C GLU A 122 12.76 -9.42 -13.60
N PHE A 123 13.79 -9.18 -12.79
CA PHE A 123 13.79 -8.08 -11.81
C PHE A 123 13.47 -6.73 -12.46
N ALA A 124 13.99 -6.49 -13.67
CA ALA A 124 13.75 -5.29 -14.45
C ALA A 124 12.29 -5.12 -14.92
N ASP A 125 11.49 -6.18 -14.91
CA ASP A 125 10.07 -6.15 -15.23
C ASP A 125 9.18 -5.96 -14.00
N MET A 126 9.70 -6.14 -12.78
CA MET A 126 8.93 -5.87 -11.58
C MET A 126 8.68 -4.37 -11.45
N GLY A 127 7.42 -4.00 -11.23
CA GLY A 127 7.00 -2.66 -10.87
C GLY A 127 6.56 -2.61 -9.42
N THR A 128 6.66 -1.44 -8.81
CA THR A 128 6.09 -1.18 -7.49
C THR A 128 5.20 0.06 -7.53
N MET A 129 4.15 0.05 -6.72
CA MET A 129 3.31 1.20 -6.42
C MET A 129 3.29 1.38 -4.91
N VAL A 130 3.81 2.50 -4.43
CA VAL A 130 3.76 2.84 -3.00
C VAL A 130 2.62 3.79 -2.75
N PHE A 131 1.89 3.55 -1.67
CA PHE A 131 0.86 4.47 -1.17
C PHE A 131 0.81 4.37 0.35
N GLU A 132 0.35 5.42 1.00
CA GLU A 132 -0.10 5.32 2.37
C GLU A 132 -1.61 5.41 2.38
N ASP A 133 -2.20 5.01 3.49
CA ASP A 133 -3.59 5.28 3.75
C ASP A 133 -3.68 5.65 5.23
N ARG A 134 -4.36 6.74 5.56
CA ARG A 134 -4.60 7.18 6.95
C ARG A 134 -5.24 6.10 7.84
N ASN A 135 -5.84 5.09 7.20
CA ASN A 135 -6.54 3.98 7.82
C ASN A 135 -5.59 2.87 8.27
N VAL A 136 -4.32 2.90 7.85
CA VAL A 136 -3.24 2.00 8.27
C VAL A 136 -2.04 2.82 8.74
N LEU A 137 -1.35 2.33 9.77
CA LEU A 137 -0.20 3.04 10.35
C LEU A 137 1.13 2.74 9.61
N VAL A 138 1.04 2.13 8.44
CA VAL A 138 2.17 1.71 7.61
C VAL A 138 2.04 2.30 6.20
N ALA A 139 3.17 2.49 5.53
CA ALA A 139 3.19 2.66 4.09
C ALA A 139 3.00 1.27 3.45
N LEU A 140 2.21 1.21 2.38
CA LEU A 140 1.95 -0.01 1.64
C LEU A 140 2.63 0.06 0.28
N GLU A 141 3.29 -1.03 -0.10
CA GLU A 141 3.86 -1.20 -1.44
C GLU A 141 3.16 -2.37 -2.13
N ILE A 142 2.73 -2.15 -3.36
CA ILE A 142 2.16 -3.18 -4.22
C ILE A 142 3.19 -3.49 -5.31
N SER A 143 3.78 -4.68 -5.27
CA SER A 143 4.67 -5.21 -6.31
C SER A 143 3.87 -6.01 -7.35
N TYR A 144 4.20 -5.85 -8.63
CA TYR A 144 3.51 -6.50 -9.76
C TYR A 144 4.44 -6.71 -10.97
N ASP A 145 4.10 -7.64 -11.87
CA ASP A 145 4.81 -7.82 -13.15
C ASP A 145 4.32 -6.78 -14.17
N ARG A 146 5.20 -5.89 -14.64
CA ARG A 146 4.88 -4.91 -15.68
C ARG A 146 4.80 -5.52 -17.07
N ASN A 147 5.41 -6.69 -17.28
CA ASN A 147 5.51 -7.38 -18.57
C ASN A 147 6.00 -6.45 -19.69
N THR A 148 7.08 -5.69 -19.43
CA THR A 148 7.46 -4.56 -20.29
C THR A 148 7.86 -4.98 -21.71
N THR A 149 8.38 -6.20 -21.87
CA THR A 149 8.74 -6.78 -23.17
C THR A 149 7.57 -7.45 -23.89
N SER A 150 6.39 -7.51 -23.25
CA SER A 150 5.17 -8.21 -23.75
C SER A 150 5.40 -9.67 -24.14
N GLY A 151 6.46 -10.31 -23.61
CA GLY A 151 6.83 -11.69 -23.93
C GLY A 151 6.08 -12.74 -23.13
N ARG A 152 5.30 -12.34 -22.12
CA ARG A 152 4.57 -13.25 -21.20
C ARG A 152 3.07 -13.01 -21.28
N GLU A 153 2.29 -14.09 -21.14
CA GLU A 153 0.84 -13.99 -21.00
C GLU A 153 0.48 -13.94 -19.51
N LEU A 154 0.00 -12.79 -19.04
CA LEU A 154 -0.48 -12.62 -17.68
C LEU A 154 -2.00 -12.82 -17.64
N ALA A 155 -2.47 -13.79 -16.87
CA ALA A 155 -3.90 -14.02 -16.69
C ALA A 155 -4.59 -12.83 -15.98
N PRO A 156 -5.88 -12.57 -16.26
CA PRO A 156 -6.68 -11.64 -15.47
C PRO A 156 -6.66 -12.02 -13.99
N ASN A 157 -6.49 -11.03 -13.11
CA ASN A 157 -6.41 -11.31 -11.69
C ASN A 157 -7.80 -11.61 -11.10
N LYS A 158 -8.06 -12.88 -10.80
CA LYS A 158 -9.34 -13.37 -10.25
C LYS A 158 -9.60 -12.90 -8.81
N CYS A 159 -8.59 -12.45 -8.06
CA CYS A 159 -8.76 -11.93 -6.71
C CYS A 159 -9.42 -10.54 -6.70
N ILE A 160 -9.23 -9.77 -7.78
CA ILE A 160 -9.74 -8.40 -7.93
C ILE A 160 -10.63 -8.28 -9.18
N GLN A 161 -11.51 -9.26 -9.40
CA GLN A 161 -12.35 -9.39 -10.60
C GLN A 161 -13.13 -8.14 -11.02
N ARG A 162 -13.50 -7.27 -10.07
CA ARG A 162 -14.17 -6.00 -10.37
C ARG A 162 -13.27 -5.04 -11.19
N LEU A 163 -11.96 -5.29 -11.23
CA LEU A 163 -10.92 -4.47 -11.82
C LEU A 163 -10.25 -5.20 -12.99
N LEU A 164 -10.98 -5.34 -14.10
CA LEU A 164 -10.62 -6.18 -15.26
C LEU A 164 -9.29 -5.81 -15.95
N MET A 165 -8.68 -4.67 -15.63
CA MET A 165 -7.38 -4.25 -16.19
C MET A 165 -6.17 -4.91 -15.54
N TYR A 166 -6.31 -5.41 -14.30
CA TYR A 166 -5.18 -5.95 -13.57
C TYR A 166 -4.93 -7.41 -13.91
N ARG A 167 -3.68 -7.72 -14.22
CA ARG A 167 -3.22 -9.03 -14.65
C ARG A 167 -2.03 -9.49 -13.82
N GLY A 168 -1.88 -10.81 -13.71
CA GLY A 168 -0.80 -11.40 -12.92
C GLY A 168 -1.02 -11.24 -11.42
N ASN A 169 -0.03 -11.71 -10.64
CA ASN A 169 -0.06 -11.64 -9.19
C ASN A 169 0.27 -10.22 -8.71
N PHE A 170 -0.24 -9.86 -7.55
CA PHE A 170 0.20 -8.67 -6.81
C PHE A 170 0.65 -9.09 -5.43
N VAL A 171 1.79 -8.58 -4.97
CA VAL A 171 2.28 -8.77 -3.60
C VAL A 171 2.24 -7.44 -2.88
N VAL A 172 1.58 -7.41 -1.73
CA VAL A 172 1.50 -6.22 -0.89
C VAL A 172 2.44 -6.38 0.31
N LEU A 173 3.34 -5.41 0.46
CA LEU A 173 4.29 -5.29 1.55
C LEU A 173 3.94 -4.06 2.41
N ALA A 174 4.35 -4.08 3.67
CA ALA A 174 4.17 -2.95 4.58
C ALA A 174 5.52 -2.44 5.08
N TYR A 175 5.66 -1.12 5.16
CA TYR A 175 6.85 -0.43 5.64
C TYR A 175 6.49 0.57 6.75
N PRO A 176 7.37 0.78 7.74
CA PRO A 176 7.21 1.87 8.70
C PRO A 176 7.06 3.23 8.01
N ARG A 177 6.31 4.14 8.62
CA ARG A 177 6.06 5.49 8.07
C ARG A 177 7.20 6.48 8.33
N GLU A 178 8.26 6.09 9.05
CA GLU A 178 9.33 6.99 9.49
C GLU A 178 10.16 7.55 8.32
N ARG A 179 10.77 8.74 8.54
CA ARG A 179 11.54 9.49 7.55
C ARG A 179 13.02 9.08 7.64
N GLY A 180 13.53 8.34 6.67
CA GLY A 180 14.90 7.84 6.63
C GLY A 180 15.03 6.65 5.66
N GLU A 181 16.25 6.22 5.35
CA GLU A 181 16.55 5.13 4.39
C GLU A 181 15.69 3.87 4.59
N ARG A 182 15.49 3.11 3.50
CA ARG A 182 14.62 1.93 3.38
C ARG A 182 14.73 1.00 4.60
N VAL A 183 13.84 1.22 5.57
CA VAL A 183 13.74 0.42 6.79
C VAL A 183 13.12 -0.93 6.47
N ARG A 184 13.54 -1.97 7.19
CA ARG A 184 12.98 -3.31 7.07
C ARG A 184 11.44 -3.28 7.13
N GLY A 185 10.80 -4.03 6.23
CA GLY A 185 9.34 -4.16 6.21
C GLY A 185 8.78 -4.70 7.53
N VAL A 186 7.49 -4.46 7.75
CA VAL A 186 6.73 -4.97 8.91
C VAL A 186 5.66 -5.96 8.44
N ASP A 187 5.12 -6.75 9.37
CA ASP A 187 4.08 -7.70 9.03
C ASP A 187 2.80 -6.98 8.60
N VAL A 188 2.33 -7.34 7.42
CA VAL A 188 0.99 -6.99 6.94
C VAL A 188 -0.05 -7.70 7.83
N ASP A 189 -1.19 -7.08 8.08
CA ASP A 189 -2.27 -7.69 8.87
C ASP A 189 -3.65 -7.58 8.20
N THR A 190 -4.72 -7.96 8.89
CA THR A 190 -6.07 -7.98 8.30
C THR A 190 -6.64 -6.60 7.98
N THR A 191 -5.99 -5.52 8.42
CA THR A 191 -6.45 -4.15 8.18
C THR A 191 -6.12 -3.62 6.79
N VAL A 192 -5.18 -4.26 6.06
CA VAL A 192 -4.66 -3.68 4.80
C VAL A 192 -5.54 -3.92 3.57
N LEU A 193 -6.39 -4.94 3.58
CA LEU A 193 -7.09 -5.36 2.35
C LEU A 193 -8.04 -4.29 1.83
N GLY A 194 -8.79 -3.64 2.73
CA GLY A 194 -9.67 -2.52 2.38
C GLY A 194 -8.91 -1.40 1.65
N PRO A 195 -7.88 -0.80 2.28
CA PRO A 195 -7.02 0.21 1.64
C PRO A 195 -6.45 -0.20 0.28
N VAL A 196 -5.96 -1.43 0.14
CA VAL A 196 -5.41 -1.95 -1.13
C VAL A 196 -6.49 -2.01 -2.20
N VAL A 197 -7.65 -2.57 -1.87
CA VAL A 197 -8.76 -2.77 -2.81
C VAL A 197 -9.39 -1.44 -3.22
N GLU A 198 -9.46 -0.47 -2.31
CA GLU A 198 -9.83 0.92 -2.60
C GLU A 198 -8.79 1.54 -3.54
N TYR A 199 -7.49 1.40 -3.25
CA TYR A 199 -6.41 2.00 -4.05
C TYR A 199 -6.41 1.52 -5.49
N LEU A 200 -6.53 0.21 -5.68
CA LEU A 200 -6.63 -0.39 -7.00
C LEU A 200 -7.90 0.08 -7.73
N ASP A 201 -9.03 0.24 -7.03
CA ASP A 201 -10.28 0.72 -7.64
C ASP A 201 -10.21 2.20 -8.03
N LEU A 202 -9.57 3.04 -7.23
CA LEU A 202 -9.29 4.42 -7.63
C LEU A 202 -8.38 4.42 -8.86
N ARG A 203 -7.24 3.74 -8.81
CA ARG A 203 -6.28 3.69 -9.92
C ARG A 203 -6.90 3.17 -11.21
N ALA A 204 -7.88 2.29 -11.09
CA ALA A 204 -8.65 1.79 -12.21
C ALA A 204 -9.60 2.82 -12.84
N SER A 205 -10.21 3.68 -12.02
CA SER A 205 -11.29 4.57 -12.45
C SER A 205 -10.88 6.03 -12.61
N TYR A 206 -9.63 6.37 -12.34
CA TYR A 206 -9.17 7.75 -12.25
C TYR A 206 -7.75 7.93 -12.79
N GLU A 207 -7.64 8.75 -13.83
CA GLU A 207 -6.39 9.03 -14.55
C GLU A 207 -5.60 10.22 -13.96
N GLY A 208 -6.19 10.96 -13.02
CA GLY A 208 -5.55 12.12 -12.40
C GLY A 208 -4.57 11.75 -11.27
N PRO A 209 -3.90 12.76 -10.69
CA PRO A 209 -2.98 12.54 -9.58
C PRO A 209 -3.74 12.04 -8.34
N VAL A 210 -3.25 10.95 -7.75
CA VAL A 210 -3.80 10.34 -6.53
C VAL A 210 -3.03 10.82 -5.32
N PHE A 211 -3.73 11.39 -4.34
CA PHE A 211 -3.13 11.78 -3.07
C PHE A 211 -3.52 10.83 -1.96
N VAL A 212 -2.55 10.63 -1.09
CA VAL A 212 -2.43 9.53 -0.14
C VAL A 212 -3.14 9.79 1.21
N GLU A 213 -3.83 10.93 1.36
CA GLU A 213 -4.21 11.39 2.71
C GLU A 213 -5.49 10.83 3.31
N GLN A 214 -6.47 10.40 2.51
CA GLN A 214 -7.69 9.71 2.99
C GLN A 214 -8.01 8.57 2.00
N PRO A 215 -9.20 7.94 1.92
CA PRO A 215 -9.50 7.18 0.71
C PRO A 215 -9.46 8.17 -0.47
N GLN A 216 -8.28 8.27 -1.08
CA GLN A 216 -8.04 8.53 -2.49
C GLN A 216 -8.84 9.72 -3.01
N LYS A 217 -8.65 10.87 -2.35
CA LYS A 217 -9.29 12.11 -2.77
C LYS A 217 -8.82 12.46 -4.19
N ARG A 218 -9.79 12.66 -5.07
CA ARG A 218 -9.60 13.08 -6.46
C ARG A 218 -9.40 14.59 -6.50
N TYR A 219 -8.49 15.06 -7.34
CA TYR A 219 -8.20 16.48 -7.53
C TYR A 219 -8.13 16.78 -9.02
N GLY A 220 -8.86 17.80 -9.47
CA GLY A 220 -8.69 18.29 -10.84
C GLY A 220 -7.29 18.87 -11.06
N GLU A 221 -6.85 18.93 -12.31
CA GLU A 221 -5.55 19.51 -12.70
C GLU A 221 -5.36 20.95 -12.15
N THR A 222 -6.43 21.74 -12.13
CA THR A 222 -6.43 23.12 -11.60
C THR A 222 -6.26 23.18 -10.09
N GLU A 223 -6.91 22.29 -9.33
CA GLU A 223 -6.71 22.17 -7.88
C GLU A 223 -5.30 21.69 -7.56
N TRP A 224 -4.78 20.74 -8.33
CA TRP A 224 -3.41 20.24 -8.20
C TRP A 224 -2.37 21.35 -8.36
N VAL A 225 -2.44 22.10 -9.46
CA VAL A 225 -1.53 23.22 -9.71
C VAL A 225 -1.63 24.27 -8.59
N ARG A 226 -2.82 24.49 -8.03
CA ARG A 226 -3.01 25.40 -6.90
C ARG A 226 -2.36 24.89 -5.61
N ILE A 227 -2.46 23.59 -5.31
CA ILE A 227 -1.86 22.96 -4.13
C ILE A 227 -0.33 22.99 -4.22
N LEU A 228 0.24 22.71 -5.40
CA LEU A 228 1.70 22.65 -5.57
C LEU A 228 2.39 24.00 -5.76
N ARG A 229 1.71 25.01 -6.30
CA ARG A 229 2.35 26.29 -6.63
C ARG A 229 3.16 26.89 -5.48
N PRO A 230 2.66 26.96 -4.23
CA PRO A 230 3.45 27.48 -3.11
C PRO A 230 4.67 26.62 -2.78
N VAL A 231 4.57 25.30 -2.98
CA VAL A 231 5.64 24.32 -2.72
C VAL A 231 6.76 24.44 -3.74
N MET A 232 6.42 24.50 -5.03
CA MET A 232 7.39 24.67 -6.11
C MET A 232 8.17 25.97 -5.96
N GLU A 233 7.48 27.07 -5.60
CA GLU A 233 8.12 28.35 -5.32
C GLU A 233 9.07 28.29 -4.11
N HIS A 234 8.76 27.47 -3.10
CA HIS A 234 9.63 27.27 -1.93
C HIS A 234 10.89 26.47 -2.29
N ILE A 235 10.75 25.37 -3.04
CA ILE A 235 11.89 24.57 -3.53
C ILE A 235 12.81 25.42 -4.40
N ASP A 236 12.26 26.22 -5.31
CA ASP A 236 13.05 27.09 -6.17
C ASP A 236 13.75 28.20 -5.39
N ARG A 237 13.13 28.74 -4.33
CA ARG A 237 13.79 29.66 -3.40
C ARG A 237 14.96 29.00 -2.66
N ALA A 238 14.77 27.78 -2.15
CA ALA A 238 15.82 27.04 -1.45
C ALA A 238 17.01 26.71 -2.36
N ARG A 239 16.76 26.30 -3.61
CA ARG A 239 17.81 26.05 -4.62
C ARG A 239 18.59 27.32 -4.97
N ARG A 240 17.90 28.44 -5.20
CA ARG A 240 18.55 29.74 -5.46
C ARG A 240 19.43 30.21 -4.30
N MET A 241 19.03 29.94 -3.05
CA MET A 241 19.85 30.25 -1.87
C MET A 241 21.06 29.33 -1.72
N ALA A 242 20.99 28.08 -2.20
CA ALA A 242 22.10 27.14 -2.21
C ALA A 242 23.12 27.48 -3.31
N ASP A 243 22.66 27.89 -4.50
CA ASP A 243 23.51 28.30 -5.62
C ASP A 243 24.15 29.69 -5.43
N GLY A 244 23.52 30.57 -4.65
CA GLY A 244 24.05 31.89 -4.30
C GLY A 244 25.10 31.92 -3.18
N ARG A 245 25.56 30.75 -2.68
CA ARG A 245 26.63 30.62 -1.67
C ARG A 245 27.98 30.14 -2.25
N ARG A 246 28.22 30.33 -3.56
CA ARG A 246 29.54 30.14 -4.18
C ARG A 246 30.25 31.46 -4.43
#